data_AF-A0A2A2JYD6-F1
#
_entry.id   AF-A0A2A2JYD6-F1
#
_cell.length_a   1.000
_cell.length_b   1.000
_cell.length_c   1.000
_cell.angle_alpha   90.00
_cell.angle_beta   90.00
_cell.angle_gamma   90.00
#
_symmetry.space_group_name_H-M   'P 1'
#
loop_
_entity.id
_entity.type
_entity.pdbx_description
1 polymer ?
#
loop_
_entity_poly.entity_id
_entity_poly.type
_entity_poly.pdbx_seq_one_letter_code
_entity_poly.pdbx_strand_id
1 'polypeptide(L)'
;MNLDKSPFFVRVTGLLRAFFMIGYLIPWNINTMSIFSLTLKLLEDGEYTHPSYQMEDIIALIRWSLAVRRRCVIRAIPVATLSGPTSGKNYCDEWYEWARQIRRWTIGAAEVFHYFAIKSFRLPAMVSFSFACKFVFYYGFLLCIASVYMIVASSITPAMLEAIKGKEGVKGLVYPNGTVFMIVMLSFLGLQYFWFFCVFLVSYLCQPVFPNKTKDKTGIIRNIFHFIMTWPTITMYCVVELVAFLEVTVRGKAVCSHNASKKDNLVAPVSNVPDRFKV
;
A
#
# COMPACT_ATOMS: atom_id res chain seq x y z
N MET A 1 13.93 -1.61 -15.14
CA MET A 1 13.20 -2.41 -14.13
C MET A 1 12.28 -3.36 -14.88
N ASN A 2 12.38 -4.68 -14.66
CA ASN A 2 11.64 -5.70 -15.42
C ASN A 2 10.22 -5.94 -14.87
N LEU A 3 9.46 -4.87 -14.59
CA LEU A 3 8.09 -4.97 -14.06
C LEU A 3 7.13 -5.66 -15.05
N ASP A 4 7.46 -5.54 -16.34
CA ASP A 4 6.84 -6.24 -17.46
C ASP A 4 7.01 -7.76 -17.36
N LYS A 5 8.05 -8.23 -16.66
CA LYS A 5 8.32 -9.67 -16.46
C LYS A 5 7.82 -10.17 -15.10
N SER A 6 7.58 -9.29 -14.14
CA SER A 6 7.10 -9.65 -12.80
C SER A 6 5.72 -10.34 -12.81
N PRO A 7 5.47 -11.28 -11.89
CA PRO A 7 4.17 -11.87 -11.64
C PRO A 7 3.07 -10.83 -11.41
N PHE A 8 1.82 -11.23 -11.65
CA PHE A 8 0.67 -10.34 -11.55
C PHE A 8 0.58 -9.67 -10.17
N PHE A 9 0.81 -10.42 -9.08
CA PHE A 9 0.69 -9.91 -7.72
C PHE A 9 1.76 -8.86 -7.38
N VAL A 10 3.00 -9.04 -7.87
CA VAL A 10 4.09 -8.06 -7.71
C VAL A 10 3.78 -6.78 -8.48
N ARG A 11 3.37 -6.91 -9.75
CA ARG A 11 3.05 -5.75 -10.60
C ARG A 11 1.86 -4.98 -10.07
N VAL A 12 0.75 -5.66 -9.76
CA VAL A 12 -0.48 -5.03 -9.23
C VAL A 12 -0.18 -4.29 -7.92
N THR A 13 0.51 -4.93 -6.96
CA THR A 13 0.89 -4.26 -5.70
C THR A 13 1.78 -3.03 -5.96
N GLY A 14 2.73 -3.12 -6.90
CA GLY A 14 3.58 -1.99 -7.28
C GLY A 14 2.79 -0.80 -7.86
N LEU A 15 1.83 -1.08 -8.76
CA LEU A 15 0.95 -0.07 -9.36
C LEU A 15 0.07 0.60 -8.31
N LEU A 16 -0.62 -0.18 -7.49
CA LEU A 16 -1.50 0.33 -6.43
C LEU A 16 -0.73 1.16 -5.41
N ARG A 17 0.44 0.69 -4.97
CA ARG A 17 1.29 1.42 -4.02
C ARG A 17 1.76 2.75 -4.58
N ALA A 18 2.21 2.80 -5.83
CA ALA A 18 2.64 4.05 -6.47
C ALA A 18 1.46 5.03 -6.63
N PHE A 19 0.29 4.53 -7.04
CA PHE A 19 -0.92 5.32 -7.16
C PHE A 19 -1.35 5.90 -5.80
N PHE A 20 -1.40 5.08 -4.76
CA PHE A 20 -1.74 5.53 -3.41
C PHE A 20 -0.70 6.46 -2.79
N MET A 21 0.57 6.31 -3.17
CA MET A 21 1.63 7.21 -2.73
C MET A 21 1.41 8.64 -3.25
N ILE A 22 1.17 8.78 -4.55
CA ILE A 22 0.95 10.08 -5.20
C ILE A 22 -0.42 10.66 -4.85
N GLY A 23 -1.45 9.81 -4.75
CA GLY A 23 -2.83 10.24 -4.52
C GLY A 23 -3.17 10.54 -3.05
N TYR A 24 -2.58 9.80 -2.10
CA TYR A 24 -2.96 9.89 -0.68
C TYR A 24 -1.76 10.14 0.23
N LEU A 25 -0.74 9.29 0.25
CA LEU A 25 0.31 9.35 1.28
C LEU A 25 1.07 10.67 1.30
N ILE A 26 1.50 11.17 0.13
CA ILE A 26 2.20 12.45 0.03
C ILE A 26 1.23 13.63 0.26
N PRO A 27 0.09 13.76 -0.46
CA PRO A 27 -0.83 14.88 -0.26
C PRO A 27 -1.39 14.99 1.16
N TRP A 28 -1.65 13.85 1.81
CA TRP A 28 -2.13 13.81 3.19
C TRP A 28 -1.02 13.90 4.23
N ASN A 29 0.24 13.94 3.81
CA ASN A 29 1.41 14.11 4.69
C ASN A 29 1.58 12.96 5.70
N ILE A 30 1.41 11.73 5.22
CA ILE A 30 1.47 10.52 6.03
C ILE A 30 2.85 9.87 5.92
N ASN A 31 3.38 9.69 4.71
CA ASN A 31 4.56 8.87 4.48
C ASN A 31 5.47 9.46 3.38
N THR A 32 6.77 9.57 3.69
CA THR A 32 7.84 10.07 2.81
C THR A 32 8.50 8.99 1.93
N MET A 33 8.27 7.70 2.22
CA MET A 33 8.70 6.52 1.43
C MET A 33 10.19 6.52 1.05
N SER A 34 11.05 6.43 2.07
CA SER A 34 12.48 6.07 2.01
C SER A 34 13.43 6.94 1.17
N ILE A 35 12.94 7.86 0.32
CA ILE A 35 13.74 8.83 -0.42
C ILE A 35 13.18 10.22 -0.12
N PHE A 36 13.88 10.96 0.73
CA PHE A 36 13.48 12.28 1.16
C PHE A 36 14.69 13.20 1.30
N SER A 37 14.47 14.49 1.06
CA SER A 37 15.47 15.54 1.27
C SER A 37 15.00 16.43 2.40
N LEU A 38 15.88 16.71 3.35
CA LEU A 38 15.64 17.64 4.46
C LEU A 38 16.89 18.44 4.78
N THR A 39 16.73 19.52 5.54
CA THR A 39 17.86 20.31 6.04
C THR A 39 18.62 19.55 7.12
N LEU A 40 19.94 19.71 7.18
CA LEU A 40 20.77 19.09 8.22
C LEU A 40 20.29 19.45 9.63
N LYS A 41 19.93 20.72 9.84
CA LYS A 41 19.38 21.19 11.11
C LYS A 41 18.14 20.40 11.56
N LEU A 42 17.20 20.10 10.64
CA LEU A 42 16.01 19.32 11.00
C LEU A 42 16.38 17.87 11.33
N LEU A 43 17.41 17.33 10.69
CA LEU A 43 17.92 15.99 10.98
C LEU A 43 18.54 15.93 12.38
N GLU A 44 19.34 16.94 12.73
CA GLU A 44 19.95 17.09 14.07
C GLU A 44 18.88 17.29 15.15
N ASP A 45 17.94 18.22 14.94
CA ASP A 45 16.83 18.50 15.86
C ASP A 45 15.94 17.26 16.09
N GLY A 46 15.82 16.40 15.06
CA GLY A 46 15.10 15.13 15.12
C GLY A 46 15.86 13.95 15.68
N GLU A 47 17.09 14.16 16.16
CA GLU A 47 18.01 13.12 16.62
C GLU A 47 18.20 12.02 15.56
N TYR A 48 18.46 12.46 14.32
CA TYR A 48 18.71 11.62 13.16
C TYR A 48 17.58 10.61 12.91
N THR A 49 17.87 9.58 12.12
CA THR A 49 16.93 8.47 11.94
C THR A 49 17.22 7.33 12.92
N HIS A 50 16.22 6.50 13.18
CA HIS A 50 16.30 5.48 14.21
C HIS A 50 16.12 4.08 13.61
N PRO A 51 17.22 3.33 13.36
CA PRO A 51 17.21 2.11 12.53
C PRO A 51 16.50 0.93 13.19
N SER A 52 16.12 1.03 14.47
CA SER A 52 15.37 -0.04 15.14
C SER A 52 13.92 -0.19 14.66
N TYR A 53 13.39 0.81 13.95
CA TYR A 53 12.00 0.83 13.52
C TYR A 53 11.83 0.31 12.10
N GLN A 54 10.74 -0.42 11.82
CA GLN A 54 10.51 -1.00 10.49
C GLN A 54 10.17 0.04 9.41
N MET A 55 9.40 1.06 9.79
CA MET A 55 9.01 2.20 8.95
C MET A 55 9.70 3.47 9.48
N GLU A 56 11.02 3.45 9.38
CA GLU A 56 11.90 4.55 9.79
C GLU A 56 11.49 5.89 9.19
N ASP A 57 11.05 5.90 7.93
CA ASP A 57 10.68 7.11 7.19
C ASP A 57 9.45 7.84 7.78
N ILE A 58 8.39 7.11 8.14
CA ILE A 58 7.23 7.72 8.80
C ILE A 58 7.56 8.13 10.25
N ILE A 59 8.32 7.30 10.98
CA ILE A 59 8.71 7.62 12.36
C ILE A 59 9.62 8.84 12.41
N ALA A 60 10.56 8.96 11.48
CA ALA A 60 11.40 10.14 11.35
C ALA A 60 10.55 11.39 11.10
N LEU A 61 9.54 11.33 10.23
CA LEU A 61 8.60 12.45 10.02
C LEU A 61 7.87 12.86 11.30
N ILE A 62 7.42 11.90 12.10
CA ILE A 62 6.77 12.17 13.40
C ILE A 62 7.79 12.80 14.36
N ARG A 63 9.01 12.26 14.45
CA ARG A 63 10.10 12.80 15.29
C ARG A 63 10.47 14.22 14.92
N TRP A 64 10.63 14.51 13.63
CA TRP A 64 10.89 15.88 13.15
C TRP A 64 9.74 16.81 13.51
N SER A 65 8.49 16.37 13.30
CA SER A 65 7.32 17.18 13.67
C SER A 65 7.26 17.47 15.17
N LEU A 66 7.68 16.50 16.00
CA LEU A 66 7.79 16.66 17.44
C LEU A 66 8.91 17.64 17.83
N ALA A 67 10.07 17.55 17.19
CA ALA A 67 11.21 18.43 17.43
C ALA A 67 10.88 19.89 17.15
N VAL A 68 10.22 20.17 16.01
CA VAL A 68 9.80 21.53 15.65
C VAL A 68 8.45 21.95 16.23
N ARG A 69 7.78 21.06 16.98
CA ARG A 69 6.42 21.22 17.55
C ARG A 69 5.37 21.72 16.55
N ARG A 70 5.51 21.34 15.28
CA ARG A 70 4.61 21.70 14.19
C ARG A 70 4.61 20.61 13.13
N ARG A 71 3.62 20.66 12.23
CA ARG A 71 3.55 19.71 11.11
C ARG A 71 4.74 19.93 10.16
N CYS A 72 5.59 18.93 10.00
CA CYS A 72 6.52 18.86 8.87
C CYS A 72 5.73 18.51 7.60
N VAL A 73 5.95 19.28 6.52
CA VAL A 73 5.22 19.12 5.25
C VAL A 73 6.07 18.35 4.25
N ILE A 74 5.54 17.23 3.76
CA ILE A 74 6.09 16.47 2.65
C ILE A 74 5.80 17.24 1.36
N ARG A 75 6.84 17.50 0.58
CA ARG A 75 6.73 18.02 -0.78
C ARG A 75 7.20 16.96 -1.75
N ALA A 76 6.35 16.62 -2.72
CA ALA A 76 6.72 15.67 -3.76
C ALA A 76 7.85 16.27 -4.61
N ILE A 77 8.94 15.52 -4.74
CA ILE A 77 9.90 15.75 -5.82
C ILE A 77 9.44 14.83 -6.97
N PRO A 78 9.05 15.38 -8.13
CA PRO A 78 8.43 14.61 -9.20
C PRO A 78 9.46 13.77 -9.93
N VAL A 79 9.88 12.68 -9.29
CA VAL A 79 10.66 11.61 -9.92
C VAL A 79 9.74 10.42 -10.05
N ALA A 80 9.28 10.16 -11.27
CA ALA A 80 8.35 9.09 -11.54
C ALA A 80 9.09 7.74 -11.50
N THR A 81 9.17 7.14 -10.32
CA THR A 81 9.77 5.82 -10.09
C THR A 81 8.70 4.80 -9.81
N LEU A 82 8.64 3.74 -10.63
CA LEU A 82 7.74 2.61 -10.40
C LEU A 82 8.58 1.42 -9.97
N SER A 83 8.51 1.07 -8.69
CA SER A 83 9.28 -0.03 -8.12
C SER A 83 8.40 -1.21 -7.74
N GLY A 84 8.71 -2.39 -8.28
CA GLY A 84 8.15 -3.64 -7.79
C GLY A 84 8.51 -3.85 -6.31
N PRO A 85 7.60 -4.43 -5.52
CA PRO A 85 7.80 -4.59 -4.08
C PRO A 85 8.94 -5.54 -3.70
N THR A 86 9.33 -6.48 -4.58
CA THR A 86 10.19 -7.63 -4.27
C THR A 86 10.97 -8.16 -5.47
N SER A 87 11.95 -9.04 -5.21
CA SER A 87 12.61 -9.86 -6.23
C SER A 87 13.00 -11.23 -5.70
N GLY A 88 12.30 -12.27 -6.16
CA GLY A 88 12.63 -13.68 -5.91
C GLY A 88 13.49 -14.26 -7.04
N LYS A 89 14.10 -15.43 -6.83
CA LYS A 89 14.81 -16.15 -7.91
C LYS A 89 13.83 -16.88 -8.81
N ASN A 90 12.79 -17.46 -8.19
CA ASN A 90 11.72 -18.21 -8.83
C ASN A 90 10.34 -17.68 -8.38
N TYR A 91 9.25 -18.15 -9.02
CA TYR A 91 7.88 -17.71 -8.72
C TYR A 91 7.48 -17.91 -7.25
N CYS A 92 7.85 -19.04 -6.64
CA CYS A 92 7.59 -19.31 -5.22
C CYS A 92 8.36 -18.35 -4.29
N ASP A 93 9.61 -18.02 -4.65
CA ASP A 93 10.40 -17.05 -3.89
C ASP A 93 9.79 -15.66 -4.01
N GLU A 94 9.31 -15.28 -5.20
CA GLU A 94 8.61 -14.01 -5.41
C GLU A 94 7.36 -13.91 -4.55
N TRP A 95 6.60 -14.99 -4.46
CA TRP A 95 5.42 -15.10 -3.60
C TRP A 95 5.78 -14.95 -2.12
N TYR A 96 6.79 -15.69 -1.65
CA TYR A 96 7.23 -15.63 -0.26
C TYR A 96 7.77 -14.24 0.11
N GLU A 97 8.61 -13.66 -0.75
CA GLU A 97 9.12 -12.30 -0.57
C GLU A 97 7.98 -11.29 -0.57
N TRP A 98 7.01 -11.43 -1.47
CA TRP A 98 5.84 -10.54 -1.54
C TRP A 98 5.03 -10.56 -0.25
N ALA A 99 4.71 -11.75 0.27
CA ALA A 99 4.02 -11.88 1.55
C ALA A 99 4.84 -11.33 2.72
N ARG A 100 6.16 -11.60 2.75
CA ARG A 100 7.09 -11.08 3.77
C ARG A 100 7.13 -9.55 3.76
N GLN A 101 7.11 -8.96 2.57
CA GLN A 101 7.13 -7.52 2.38
C GLN A 101 5.85 -6.85 2.89
N ILE A 102 4.68 -7.43 2.58
CA ILE A 102 3.39 -6.95 3.04
C ILE A 102 3.32 -7.04 4.56
N ARG A 103 3.67 -8.20 5.13
CA ARG A 103 3.73 -8.41 6.58
C ARG A 103 4.57 -7.34 7.27
N ARG A 104 5.76 -7.03 6.73
CA ARG A 104 6.64 -5.97 7.25
C ARG A 104 5.98 -4.59 7.18
N TRP A 105 5.24 -4.29 6.11
CA TRP A 105 4.54 -3.01 6.01
C TRP A 105 3.37 -2.90 7.00
N THR A 106 2.61 -3.98 7.19
CA THR A 106 1.48 -4.00 8.12
C THR A 106 1.95 -3.87 9.57
N ILE A 107 2.97 -4.65 9.98
CA ILE A 107 3.55 -4.56 11.33
C ILE A 107 4.17 -3.18 11.54
N GLY A 108 4.91 -2.65 10.56
CA GLY A 108 5.48 -1.32 10.61
C GLY A 108 4.42 -0.22 10.76
N ALA A 109 3.29 -0.33 10.05
CA ALA A 109 2.19 0.63 10.19
C ALA A 109 1.56 0.58 11.60
N ALA A 110 1.42 -0.61 12.20
CA ALA A 110 0.96 -0.75 13.57
C ALA A 110 1.95 -0.14 14.59
N GLU A 111 3.25 -0.36 14.39
CA GLU A 111 4.32 0.23 15.20
C GLU A 111 4.31 1.77 15.12
N VAL A 112 4.17 2.32 13.92
CA VAL A 112 4.04 3.77 13.68
C VAL A 112 2.82 4.33 14.40
N PHE A 113 1.66 3.68 14.30
CA PHE A 113 0.44 4.12 14.96
C PHE A 113 0.59 4.13 16.47
N HIS A 114 1.18 3.08 17.05
CA HIS A 114 1.45 3.00 18.48
C HIS A 114 2.43 4.10 18.94
N TYR A 115 3.52 4.31 18.21
CA TYR A 115 4.47 5.39 18.48
C TYR A 115 3.79 6.76 18.46
N PHE A 116 2.98 7.00 17.43
CA PHE A 116 2.21 8.23 17.29
C PHE A 116 1.25 8.41 18.46
N ALA A 117 0.48 7.39 18.84
CA ALA A 117 -0.49 7.47 19.94
C ALA A 117 0.18 7.91 21.25
N ILE A 118 1.34 7.33 21.59
CA ILE A 118 2.11 7.67 22.80
C ILE A 118 2.64 9.11 22.75
N LYS A 119 3.08 9.59 21.58
CA LYS A 119 3.73 10.91 21.44
C LYS A 119 2.78 12.02 21.03
N SER A 120 1.54 11.70 20.68
CA SER A 120 0.54 12.62 20.11
C SER A 120 0.26 13.85 20.98
N PHE A 121 0.33 13.70 22.30
CA PHE A 121 0.13 14.78 23.28
C PHE A 121 1.22 15.87 23.26
N ARG A 122 2.36 15.60 22.63
CA ARG A 122 3.47 16.57 22.48
C ARG A 122 3.33 17.45 21.24
N LEU A 123 2.34 17.18 20.40
CA LEU A 123 2.00 17.98 19.21
C LEU A 123 0.72 18.79 19.46
N PRO A 124 0.51 19.89 18.72
CA PRO A 124 -0.76 20.61 18.76
C PRO A 124 -1.94 19.68 18.46
N ALA A 125 -3.01 19.77 19.26
CA ALA A 125 -4.15 18.85 19.20
C ALA A 125 -4.72 18.67 17.79
N MET A 126 -4.85 19.76 17.02
CA MET A 126 -5.39 19.70 15.66
C MET A 126 -4.44 19.01 14.66
N VAL A 127 -3.12 19.13 14.86
CA VAL A 127 -2.12 18.42 14.04
C VAL A 127 -2.21 16.93 14.32
N SER A 128 -2.26 16.55 15.61
CA SER A 128 -2.39 15.16 16.03
C SER A 128 -3.69 14.54 15.54
N PHE A 129 -4.82 15.22 15.74
CA PHE A 129 -6.12 14.73 15.30
C PHE A 129 -6.18 14.57 13.77
N SER A 130 -5.72 15.57 13.02
CA SER A 130 -5.68 15.48 11.55
C SER A 130 -4.81 14.32 11.06
N PHE A 131 -3.64 14.11 11.67
CA PHE A 131 -2.77 12.98 11.32
C PHE A 131 -3.44 11.64 11.65
N ALA A 132 -4.02 11.50 12.85
CA ALA A 132 -4.72 10.29 13.27
C ALA A 132 -5.86 9.92 12.31
N CYS A 133 -6.73 10.88 11.97
CA CYS A 133 -7.85 10.64 11.04
C CYS A 133 -7.35 10.19 9.67
N LYS A 134 -6.33 10.85 9.11
CA LYS A 134 -5.75 10.50 7.81
C LYS A 134 -5.07 9.13 7.84
N PHE A 135 -4.33 8.84 8.91
CA PHE A 135 -3.63 7.57 9.09
C PHE A 135 -4.62 6.41 9.19
N VAL A 136 -5.63 6.53 10.06
CA VAL A 136 -6.69 5.52 10.23
C VAL A 136 -7.52 5.36 8.96
N PHE A 137 -7.86 6.46 8.28
CA PHE A 137 -8.59 6.39 7.03
C PHE A 137 -7.78 5.66 5.94
N TYR A 138 -6.50 5.98 5.79
CA TYR A 138 -5.64 5.35 4.79
C TYR A 138 -5.34 3.88 5.14
N TYR A 139 -4.70 3.62 6.28
CA TYR A 139 -4.25 2.26 6.63
C TYR A 139 -5.38 1.36 7.11
N GLY A 140 -6.36 1.90 7.84
CA GLY A 140 -7.49 1.12 8.37
C GLY A 140 -8.62 0.94 7.36
N PHE A 141 -9.13 2.04 6.79
CA PHE A 141 -10.30 1.95 5.90
C PHE A 141 -9.94 1.62 4.45
N LEU A 142 -9.13 2.44 3.77
CA LEU A 142 -8.86 2.26 2.34
C LEU A 142 -8.12 0.96 2.04
N LEU A 143 -7.09 0.68 2.83
CA LEU A 143 -6.14 -0.38 2.53
C LEU A 143 -6.63 -1.75 3.06
N CYS A 144 -7.21 -1.81 4.27
CA CYS A 144 -7.65 -3.08 4.86
C CYS A 144 -9.13 -3.42 4.61
N ILE A 145 -10.04 -2.44 4.57
CA ILE A 145 -11.50 -2.70 4.62
C ILE A 145 -12.16 -2.49 3.26
N ALA A 146 -11.98 -1.32 2.66
CA ALA A 146 -12.79 -0.85 1.53
C ALA A 146 -12.72 -1.83 0.35
N SER A 147 -11.51 -2.19 -0.08
CA SER A 147 -11.34 -3.02 -1.27
C SER A 147 -11.84 -4.46 -1.04
N VAL A 148 -11.60 -5.05 0.14
CA VAL A 148 -12.09 -6.40 0.46
C VAL A 148 -13.59 -6.41 0.62
N TYR A 149 -14.17 -5.43 1.32
CA TYR A 149 -15.61 -5.34 1.51
C TYR A 149 -16.34 -5.25 0.17
N MET A 150 -15.87 -4.38 -0.72
CA MET A 150 -16.45 -4.18 -2.06
C MET A 150 -16.36 -5.43 -2.95
N ILE A 151 -15.39 -6.32 -2.72
CA ILE A 151 -15.21 -7.59 -3.46
C ILE A 151 -16.01 -8.73 -2.80
N VAL A 152 -15.86 -8.89 -1.49
CA VAL A 152 -16.40 -10.02 -0.72
C VAL A 152 -17.89 -9.84 -0.51
N ALA A 153 -18.34 -8.67 -0.07
CA ALA A 153 -19.77 -8.45 0.14
C ALA A 153 -20.54 -8.54 -1.19
N SER A 154 -19.97 -8.04 -2.28
CA SER A 154 -20.63 -8.09 -3.59
C SER A 154 -20.77 -9.50 -4.15
N SER A 155 -19.85 -10.40 -3.80
CA SER A 155 -19.86 -11.79 -4.24
C SER A 155 -20.63 -12.72 -3.31
N ILE A 156 -20.43 -12.58 -1.99
CA ILE A 156 -21.00 -13.48 -0.97
C ILE A 156 -22.46 -13.14 -0.68
N THR A 157 -22.81 -11.86 -0.56
CA THR A 157 -24.15 -11.50 -0.08
C THR A 157 -25.26 -11.92 -1.05
N PRO A 158 -25.13 -11.77 -2.38
CA PRO A 158 -26.11 -12.34 -3.32
C PRO A 158 -26.19 -13.86 -3.25
N ALA A 159 -25.05 -14.56 -3.14
CA ALA A 159 -25.01 -16.02 -3.03
C ALA A 159 -25.69 -16.53 -1.74
N MET A 160 -25.46 -15.85 -0.62
CA MET A 160 -26.11 -16.15 0.66
C MET A 160 -27.61 -15.88 0.62
N LEU A 161 -28.04 -14.77 0.00
CA LEU A 161 -29.46 -14.46 -0.17
C LEU A 161 -30.17 -15.51 -1.03
N GLU A 162 -29.54 -15.96 -2.12
CA GLU A 162 -30.09 -17.04 -2.95
C GLU A 162 -30.17 -18.37 -2.19
N ALA A 163 -29.16 -18.70 -1.39
CA ALA A 163 -29.14 -19.92 -0.58
C ALA A 163 -30.19 -19.94 0.55
N ILE A 164 -30.66 -18.78 0.99
CA ILE A 164 -31.66 -18.62 2.05
C ILE A 164 -33.07 -18.47 1.50
N LYS A 165 -33.24 -18.14 0.20
CA LYS A 165 -34.57 -18.15 -0.45
C LYS A 165 -35.23 -19.52 -0.29
N GLY A 166 -36.37 -19.54 0.39
CA GLY A 166 -37.21 -20.75 0.55
C GLY A 166 -37.01 -21.53 1.85
N LYS A 167 -36.01 -21.22 2.67
CA LYS A 167 -36.02 -21.59 4.11
C LYS A 167 -36.71 -20.47 4.87
N GLU A 168 -37.33 -20.73 6.02
CA GLU A 168 -37.91 -19.67 6.87
C GLU A 168 -36.86 -18.56 7.04
N GLY A 169 -37.04 -17.49 6.25
CA GLY A 169 -35.98 -16.51 6.03
C GLY A 169 -35.59 -15.87 7.35
N VAL A 170 -34.33 -15.43 7.45
CA VAL A 170 -33.79 -14.76 8.63
C VAL A 170 -34.79 -13.70 9.13
N LYS A 171 -35.51 -14.04 10.21
CA LYS A 171 -36.56 -13.18 10.78
C LYS A 171 -35.91 -11.86 11.17
N GLY A 172 -36.35 -10.76 10.56
CA GLY A 172 -35.88 -9.40 10.87
C GLY A 172 -34.98 -8.73 9.82
N LEU A 173 -34.61 -9.40 8.72
CA LEU A 173 -33.85 -8.76 7.64
C LEU A 173 -34.80 -8.15 6.60
N VAL A 174 -35.05 -6.83 6.70
CA VAL A 174 -35.83 -6.10 5.69
C VAL A 174 -34.91 -5.75 4.51
N TYR A 175 -34.96 -6.54 3.43
CA TYR A 175 -34.37 -6.14 2.15
C TYR A 175 -35.50 -5.89 1.13
N PRO A 176 -35.50 -4.74 0.43
CA PRO A 176 -36.66 -4.26 -0.32
C PRO A 176 -37.00 -5.16 -1.54
N ASN A 177 -35.98 -5.72 -2.19
CA ASN A 177 -36.12 -6.67 -3.31
C ASN A 177 -34.75 -7.36 -3.55
N GLY A 178 -34.72 -8.68 -3.69
CA GLY A 178 -33.49 -9.44 -3.91
C GLY A 178 -32.75 -9.06 -5.20
N THR A 179 -33.49 -8.71 -6.26
CA THR A 179 -32.91 -8.26 -7.53
C THR A 179 -32.28 -6.88 -7.41
N VAL A 180 -32.96 -5.93 -6.74
CA VAL A 180 -32.42 -4.58 -6.50
C VAL A 180 -31.16 -4.67 -5.64
N PHE A 181 -31.20 -5.48 -4.58
CA PHE A 181 -30.05 -5.68 -3.72
C PHE A 181 -28.85 -6.27 -4.49
N MET A 182 -29.08 -7.31 -5.32
CA MET A 182 -28.04 -7.89 -6.17
C MET A 182 -27.43 -6.85 -7.13
N ILE A 183 -28.26 -6.01 -7.77
CA ILE A 183 -27.79 -4.94 -8.66
C ILE A 183 -26.91 -3.94 -7.90
N VAL A 184 -27.31 -3.51 -6.70
CA VAL A 184 -26.50 -2.60 -5.88
C VAL A 184 -25.15 -3.23 -5.53
N MET A 185 -25.15 -4.50 -5.10
CA MET A 185 -23.94 -5.23 -4.76
C MET A 185 -23.00 -5.40 -5.96
N LEU A 186 -23.53 -5.77 -7.13
CA LEU A 186 -22.74 -5.87 -8.37
C LEU A 186 -22.24 -4.49 -8.84
N SER A 187 -22.99 -3.42 -8.60
CA SER A 187 -22.56 -2.05 -8.91
C SER A 187 -21.35 -1.64 -8.07
N PHE A 188 -21.29 -2.05 -6.80
CA PHE A 188 -20.09 -1.84 -5.98
C PHE A 188 -18.87 -2.61 -6.51
N LEU A 189 -19.04 -3.85 -6.98
CA LEU A 189 -17.97 -4.59 -7.65
C LEU A 189 -17.51 -3.89 -8.94
N GLY A 190 -18.45 -3.41 -9.75
CA GLY A 190 -18.18 -2.64 -10.95
C GLY A 190 -17.41 -1.35 -10.66
N LEU A 191 -17.80 -0.62 -9.60
CA LEU A 191 -17.10 0.56 -9.13
C LEU A 191 -15.66 0.25 -8.70
N GLN A 192 -15.44 -0.89 -8.03
CA GLN A 192 -14.11 -1.32 -7.64
C GLN A 192 -13.22 -1.62 -8.85
N TYR A 193 -13.74 -2.32 -9.87
CA TYR A 193 -13.00 -2.57 -11.11
C TYR A 193 -12.76 -1.29 -11.92
N PHE A 194 -13.71 -0.35 -11.91
CA PHE A 194 -13.49 0.97 -12.50
C PHE A 194 -12.33 1.70 -11.81
N TRP A 195 -12.24 1.63 -10.49
CA TRP A 195 -11.11 2.20 -9.75
C TRP A 195 -9.78 1.54 -10.11
N PHE A 196 -9.74 0.20 -10.21
CA PHE A 196 -8.56 -0.50 -10.71
C PHE A 196 -8.19 -0.05 -12.13
N PHE A 197 -9.19 0.18 -12.99
CA PHE A 197 -8.95 0.65 -14.34
C PHE A 197 -8.28 2.03 -14.33
N CYS A 198 -8.73 2.94 -13.47
CA CYS A 198 -8.08 4.24 -13.27
C CYS A 198 -6.61 4.11 -12.88
N VAL A 199 -6.25 3.14 -12.01
CA VAL A 199 -4.85 2.90 -11.61
C VAL A 199 -3.99 2.49 -12.81
N PHE A 200 -4.47 1.54 -13.63
CA PHE A 200 -3.76 1.11 -14.83
C PHE A 200 -3.68 2.22 -15.89
N LEU A 201 -4.75 3.02 -16.04
CA LEU A 201 -4.81 4.16 -16.94
C LEU A 201 -3.80 5.24 -16.53
N VAL A 202 -3.76 5.64 -15.25
CA VAL A 202 -2.78 6.61 -14.75
C VAL A 202 -1.36 6.10 -14.96
N SER A 203 -1.10 4.83 -14.68
CA SER A 203 0.22 4.24 -14.95
C SER A 203 0.62 4.33 -16.42
N TYR A 204 -0.32 4.06 -17.34
CA TYR A 204 -0.10 4.20 -18.78
C TYR A 204 0.17 5.66 -19.19
N LEU A 205 -0.64 6.60 -18.69
CA LEU A 205 -0.49 8.03 -18.98
C LEU A 205 0.81 8.63 -18.41
N CYS A 206 1.34 8.07 -17.32
CA CYS A 206 2.59 8.52 -16.72
C CYS A 206 3.86 7.94 -17.37
N GLN A 207 3.77 6.98 -18.29
CA GLN A 207 4.96 6.41 -18.95
C GLN A 207 5.87 7.44 -19.66
N PRO A 208 5.35 8.49 -20.32
CA PRO A 208 6.19 9.49 -20.99
C PRO A 208 7.07 10.30 -20.04
N VAL A 209 6.71 10.41 -18.77
CA VAL A 209 7.47 11.15 -17.74
C VAL A 209 8.44 10.27 -16.96
N PHE A 210 8.50 8.96 -17.25
CA PHE A 210 9.48 8.08 -16.64
C PHE A 210 10.90 8.39 -17.14
N PRO A 211 11.93 8.24 -16.28
CA PRO A 211 13.32 8.38 -16.70
C PRO A 211 13.61 7.55 -17.95
N ASN A 212 14.31 8.13 -18.93
CA ASN A 212 14.62 7.49 -20.22
C ASN A 212 13.40 7.10 -21.07
N LYS A 213 12.21 7.66 -20.81
CA LYS A 213 10.95 7.33 -21.51
C LYS A 213 10.69 5.83 -21.54
N THR A 214 11.09 5.12 -20.48
CA THR A 214 10.92 3.67 -20.39
C THR A 214 9.43 3.32 -20.43
N LYS A 215 8.99 2.72 -21.52
CA LYS A 215 7.62 2.22 -21.66
C LYS A 215 7.50 0.87 -20.97
N ASP A 216 6.36 0.64 -20.33
CA ASP A 216 5.99 -0.70 -19.87
C ASP A 216 5.76 -1.58 -21.11
N LYS A 217 6.58 -2.63 -21.27
CA LYS A 217 6.51 -3.55 -22.40
C LYS A 217 5.49 -4.68 -22.19
N THR A 218 4.65 -4.59 -21.16
CA THR A 218 3.61 -5.58 -20.91
C THR A 218 2.62 -5.63 -22.07
N GLY A 219 2.50 -6.79 -22.73
CA GLY A 219 1.54 -7.02 -23.80
C GLY A 219 0.08 -6.86 -23.35
N ILE A 220 -0.82 -6.55 -24.28
CA ILE A 220 -2.25 -6.25 -24.01
C ILE A 220 -2.94 -7.40 -23.26
N ILE A 221 -2.75 -8.64 -23.69
CA ILE A 221 -3.33 -9.83 -23.05
C ILE A 221 -2.89 -9.94 -21.59
N ARG A 222 -1.60 -9.71 -21.33
CA ARG A 222 -1.05 -9.74 -19.97
C ARG A 222 -1.55 -8.57 -19.12
N ASN A 223 -1.81 -7.40 -19.71
CA ASN A 223 -2.46 -6.29 -19.01
C ASN A 223 -3.89 -6.63 -18.59
N ILE A 224 -4.69 -7.20 -19.49
CA ILE A 224 -6.05 -7.64 -19.18
C ILE A 224 -6.02 -8.71 -18.08
N PHE A 225 -5.11 -9.68 -18.20
CA PHE A 225 -4.92 -10.69 -17.16
C PHE A 225 -4.55 -10.07 -15.82
N HIS A 226 -3.56 -9.17 -15.76
CA HIS A 226 -3.16 -8.51 -14.51
C HIS A 226 -4.29 -7.65 -13.92
N PHE A 227 -5.08 -6.99 -14.79
CA PHE A 227 -6.25 -6.22 -14.37
C PHE A 227 -7.30 -7.12 -13.70
N ILE A 228 -7.69 -8.23 -14.34
CA ILE A 228 -8.60 -9.23 -13.75
C ILE A 228 -8.00 -9.78 -12.46
N MET A 229 -6.70 -10.11 -12.45
CA MET A 229 -5.99 -10.63 -11.27
C MET A 229 -5.70 -9.55 -10.21
N THR A 230 -6.28 -8.35 -10.31
CA THR A 230 -6.20 -7.36 -9.24
C THR A 230 -7.03 -7.78 -8.02
N TRP A 231 -8.21 -8.38 -8.25
CA TRP A 231 -9.09 -8.81 -7.15
C TRP A 231 -8.45 -9.90 -6.27
N PRO A 232 -7.88 -11.01 -6.80
CA PRO A 232 -7.26 -12.03 -5.96
C PRO A 232 -6.02 -11.46 -5.28
N THR A 233 -5.24 -10.61 -5.96
CA THR A 233 -4.05 -9.98 -5.38
C THR A 233 -4.41 -9.20 -4.11
N ILE A 234 -5.48 -8.40 -4.15
CA ILE A 234 -5.93 -7.62 -3.00
C ILE A 234 -6.48 -8.52 -1.89
N THR A 235 -7.29 -9.52 -2.23
CA THR A 235 -7.79 -10.47 -1.24
C THR A 235 -6.64 -11.19 -0.52
N MET A 236 -5.66 -11.68 -1.28
CA MET A 236 -4.47 -12.35 -0.72
C MET A 236 -3.62 -11.39 0.10
N TYR A 237 -3.48 -10.13 -0.36
CA TYR A 237 -2.80 -9.08 0.38
C TYR A 237 -3.45 -8.87 1.75
N CYS A 238 -4.77 -8.69 1.82
CA CYS A 238 -5.48 -8.46 3.08
C CYS A 238 -5.50 -9.68 4.01
N VAL A 239 -5.41 -10.91 3.49
CA VAL A 239 -5.20 -12.10 4.33
C VAL A 239 -3.85 -12.02 5.03
N VAL A 240 -2.78 -11.64 4.31
CA VAL A 240 -1.45 -11.44 4.91
C VAL A 240 -1.50 -10.34 5.97
N GLU A 241 -2.22 -9.25 5.71
CA GLU A 241 -2.38 -8.16 6.69
C GLU A 241 -3.11 -8.62 7.95
N LEU A 242 -4.20 -9.38 7.81
CA LEU A 242 -4.94 -9.91 8.95
C LEU A 242 -4.04 -10.78 9.84
N VAL A 243 -3.29 -11.69 9.22
CA VAL A 243 -2.32 -12.54 9.95
C VAL A 243 -1.24 -11.69 10.62
N ALA A 244 -0.71 -10.68 9.93
CA ALA A 244 0.30 -9.78 10.47
C ALA A 244 -0.22 -8.94 11.65
N PHE A 245 -1.46 -8.45 11.58
CA PHE A 245 -2.12 -7.73 12.67
C PHE A 245 -2.33 -8.64 13.89
N LEU A 246 -2.86 -9.85 13.68
CA LEU A 246 -2.99 -10.83 14.76
C LEU A 246 -1.63 -11.14 15.41
N GLU A 247 -0.59 -11.28 14.59
CA GLU A 247 0.76 -11.55 15.07
C GLU A 247 1.31 -10.41 15.95
N VAL A 248 1.17 -9.14 15.52
CA VAL A 248 1.63 -8.00 16.35
C VAL A 248 0.75 -7.80 17.59
N THR A 249 -0.55 -8.09 17.53
CA THR A 249 -1.42 -8.04 18.71
C THR A 249 -1.02 -9.07 19.76
N VAL A 250 -0.65 -10.29 19.35
CA VAL A 250 -0.28 -11.37 20.27
C VAL A 250 1.17 -11.25 20.76
N ARG A 251 2.11 -10.95 19.87
CA ARG A 251 3.56 -10.96 20.18
C ARG A 251 4.14 -9.58 20.47
N GLY A 252 3.38 -8.51 20.25
CA GLY A 252 3.78 -7.14 20.52
C GLY A 252 5.09 -6.75 19.81
N LYS A 253 5.96 -6.04 20.53
CA LYS A 253 7.22 -5.52 19.98
C LYS A 253 8.19 -6.60 19.49
N ALA A 254 8.06 -7.86 19.95
CA ALA A 254 8.98 -8.93 19.57
C ALA A 254 8.99 -9.21 18.05
N VAL A 255 7.90 -8.88 17.34
CA VAL A 255 7.78 -9.09 15.89
C VAL A 255 8.14 -7.87 15.06
N CYS A 256 8.33 -6.71 15.70
CA CYS A 256 8.84 -5.47 15.09
C CYS A 256 10.35 -5.59 14.86
N SER A 257 10.74 -6.45 13.92
CA SER A 257 12.14 -6.69 13.54
C SER A 257 12.42 -6.24 12.12
N HIS A 258 13.57 -5.60 11.88
CA HIS A 258 13.93 -5.12 10.55
C HIS A 258 14.49 -6.24 9.67
N ASN A 259 13.61 -7.09 9.12
CA ASN A 259 13.97 -8.10 8.13
C ASN A 259 13.71 -7.58 6.71
N ALA A 260 14.72 -7.01 6.07
CA ALA A 260 14.60 -6.47 4.72
C ALA A 260 14.30 -7.59 3.69
N SER A 261 13.38 -7.31 2.76
CA SER A 261 13.16 -8.16 1.59
C SER A 261 14.41 -8.15 0.70
N LYS A 262 14.81 -9.31 0.18
CA LYS A 262 15.98 -9.44 -0.69
C LYS A 262 15.69 -8.74 -2.01
N LYS A 263 16.60 -7.86 -2.43
CA LYS A 263 16.52 -7.08 -3.69
C LYS A 263 17.58 -7.52 -4.70
N ASP A 264 18.28 -8.60 -4.41
CA ASP A 264 19.49 -9.03 -5.12
C ASP A 264 19.23 -9.30 -6.60
N ASN A 265 18.00 -9.67 -6.96
CA ASN A 265 17.61 -9.96 -8.35
C ASN A 265 16.96 -8.76 -9.07
N LEU A 266 16.84 -7.59 -8.44
CA LEU A 266 16.41 -6.34 -9.11
C LEU A 266 17.54 -5.71 -9.94
N VAL A 267 18.79 -6.12 -9.71
CA VAL A 267 19.98 -5.55 -10.37
C VAL A 267 20.05 -6.11 -11.79
N ALA A 268 19.87 -5.25 -12.79
CA ALA A 268 20.27 -5.59 -14.16
C ALA A 268 21.78 -5.87 -14.15
N PRO A 269 22.30 -6.83 -14.94
CA PRO A 269 23.73 -7.08 -15.00
C PRO A 269 24.45 -5.75 -15.24
N VAL A 270 25.30 -5.38 -14.29
CA VAL A 270 26.11 -4.16 -14.37
C VAL A 270 26.95 -4.30 -15.63
N SER A 271 26.70 -3.48 -16.64
CA SER A 271 27.67 -3.34 -17.72
C SER A 271 28.93 -2.75 -17.05
N ASN A 272 30.08 -3.42 -17.19
CA ASN A 272 31.36 -3.04 -16.58
C ASN A 272 31.93 -1.70 -17.11
N VAL A 273 31.12 -0.82 -17.67
CA VAL A 273 31.53 0.53 -18.07
C VAL A 273 31.09 1.48 -16.95
N PRO A 274 32.02 1.99 -16.14
CA PRO A 274 31.67 3.01 -15.15
C PRO A 274 31.20 4.26 -15.88
N ASP A 275 29.96 4.67 -15.62
CA ASP A 275 29.47 6.00 -15.97
C ASP A 275 30.32 7.02 -15.20
N ARG A 276 31.39 7.50 -15.85
CA ARG A 276 32.14 8.65 -15.36
C ARG A 276 31.19 9.85 -15.41
N PHE A 277 30.68 10.25 -14.26
CA PHE A 277 30.24 11.62 -14.06
C PHE A 277 31.46 12.52 -14.31
N LYS A 278 31.49 13.18 -15.47
CA LYS A 278 32.36 14.32 -15.68
C LYS A 278 31.80 15.46 -14.83
N VAL A 279 32.57 15.85 -13.82
CA VAL A 279 32.41 17.11 -13.07
C VAL A 279 32.70 18.27 -14.02
#